data_AF-A0A7K5YP42-F1
#
_entry.id   AF-A0A7K5YP42-F1
#
_cell.length_a   1.000
_cell.length_b   1.000
_cell.length_c   1.000
_cell.angle_alpha   90.00
_cell.angle_beta   90.00
_cell.angle_gamma   90.00
#
_symmetry.space_group_name_H-M   'P 1'
#
loop_
_entity.id
_entity.type
_entity.pdbx_description
1 polymer ?
#
loop_
_entity_poly.entity_id
_entity_poly.type
_entity_poly.pdbx_seq_one_letter_code
_entity_poly.pdbx_strand_id
1 'polypeptide(L)'
;MEAMSLPAGLELVAGGGAGLSPEKRAALGSSLLLLQRDYRFQRVCFWGCIQGLQGDYYIAQGLGPDRAAPRSRLYSLNCVEWSLLPPATQEMVAQAEQLRGRFHGDPSFEYECAESSAEDAEKLIEDGKEPVIKEEARLVATIELIDRAVGIVPRGAFVKTPLGSVHENRNFEGLSLMEAKKLSSYFHFTEPVNLKNKTLLEKADLDPSTDFLDSLEHDIPRG
;
A
#
# COMPACT_ATOMS: atom_id res chain seq x y z
N MET A 1 -3.44 -2.83 -9.65
CA MET A 1 -3.84 -3.34 -10.98
C MET A 1 -2.62 -3.37 -11.89
N GLU A 2 -2.31 -4.48 -12.54
CA GLU A 2 -1.09 -4.58 -13.35
C GLU A 2 -1.14 -3.70 -14.60
N ALA A 3 0.02 -3.21 -15.05
CA ALA A 3 0.11 -2.32 -16.21
C ALA A 3 -0.62 -2.87 -17.47
N MET A 4 -0.55 -4.18 -17.70
CA MET A 4 -1.17 -4.84 -18.86
C MET A 4 -2.69 -5.04 -18.73
N SER A 5 -3.20 -5.19 -17.51
CA SER A 5 -4.64 -5.34 -17.25
C SER A 5 -5.31 -4.04 -16.83
N LEU A 6 -4.53 -2.95 -16.72
CA LEU A 6 -4.98 -1.63 -16.30
C LEU A 6 -6.16 -1.10 -17.12
N PRO A 7 -6.17 -1.19 -18.47
CA PRO A 7 -7.28 -0.67 -19.26
C PRO A 7 -8.61 -1.36 -18.92
N ALA A 8 -8.61 -2.70 -18.86
CA ALA A 8 -9.79 -3.50 -18.57
C ALA A 8 -10.30 -3.27 -17.13
N GLY A 9 -9.39 -3.21 -16.15
CA GLY A 9 -9.82 -3.01 -14.77
C GLY A 9 -10.29 -1.58 -14.48
N LEU A 10 -9.76 -0.57 -15.16
CA LEU A 10 -10.28 0.80 -15.04
C LEU A 10 -11.69 0.94 -15.63
N GLU A 11 -12.02 0.19 -16.68
CA GLU A 11 -13.39 0.16 -17.23
C GLU A 11 -14.40 -0.44 -16.25
N LEU A 12 -14.02 -1.47 -15.50
CA LEU A 12 -14.87 -2.08 -14.47
C LEU A 12 -15.17 -1.11 -13.31
N VAL A 13 -14.25 -0.17 -13.02
CA VAL A 13 -14.40 0.82 -11.94
C VAL A 13 -14.99 2.15 -12.43
N ALA A 14 -14.97 2.40 -13.75
CA ALA A 14 -15.44 3.65 -14.35
C ALA A 14 -16.93 3.96 -14.09
N GLY A 15 -17.75 2.95 -13.77
CA GLY A 15 -19.16 3.13 -13.41
C GLY A 15 -19.39 3.96 -12.13
N GLY A 16 -18.36 4.16 -11.29
CA GLY A 16 -18.45 4.88 -10.01
C GLY A 16 -18.30 6.41 -10.08
N GLY A 17 -18.17 7.01 -11.26
CA GLY A 17 -18.12 8.48 -11.42
C GLY A 17 -16.80 9.17 -11.05
N ALA A 18 -15.81 8.43 -10.53
CA ALA A 18 -14.46 8.91 -10.20
C ALA A 18 -13.37 8.28 -11.09
N GLY A 19 -13.66 8.13 -12.39
CA GLY A 19 -12.73 7.52 -13.35
C GLY A 19 -11.61 8.47 -13.80
N LEU A 20 -10.44 7.91 -14.11
CA LEU A 20 -9.36 8.64 -14.78
C LEU A 20 -9.79 9.09 -16.19
N SER A 21 -9.38 10.29 -16.58
CA SER A 21 -9.64 10.77 -17.94
C SER A 21 -9.00 9.85 -18.99
N PRO A 22 -9.56 9.73 -20.21
CA PRO A 22 -8.99 8.90 -21.26
C PRO A 22 -7.51 9.20 -21.54
N GLU A 23 -7.13 10.48 -21.46
CA GLU A 23 -5.75 10.95 -21.66
C GLU A 23 -4.83 10.41 -20.56
N LYS A 24 -5.25 10.53 -19.29
CA LYS A 24 -4.49 9.97 -18.15
C LYS A 24 -4.38 8.46 -18.24
N ARG A 25 -5.43 7.77 -18.69
CA ARG A 25 -5.40 6.31 -18.90
C ARG A 25 -4.38 5.89 -19.97
N ALA A 26 -4.35 6.60 -21.10
CA ALA A 26 -3.37 6.35 -22.16
C ALA A 26 -1.93 6.65 -21.70
N ALA A 27 -1.75 7.75 -20.96
CA ALA A 27 -0.46 8.12 -20.37
C ALA A 27 0.04 7.05 -19.40
N LEU A 28 -0.79 6.59 -18.46
CA LEU A 28 -0.44 5.53 -17.51
C LEU A 28 -0.07 4.21 -18.22
N GLY A 29 -0.82 3.82 -19.25
CA GLY A 29 -0.54 2.59 -19.99
C GLY A 29 0.88 2.59 -20.59
N SER A 30 1.34 3.73 -21.09
CA SER A 30 2.69 3.86 -21.66
C SER A 30 3.76 4.06 -20.59
N SER A 31 3.50 4.92 -19.61
CA SER A 31 4.50 5.31 -18.60
C SER A 31 4.81 4.18 -17.62
N LEU A 32 3.84 3.34 -17.26
CA LEU A 32 4.08 2.18 -16.38
C LEU A 32 4.95 1.11 -17.04
N LEU A 33 4.85 0.94 -18.37
CA LEU A 33 5.71 0.02 -19.13
C LEU A 33 7.16 0.52 -19.19
N LEU A 34 7.35 1.83 -19.38
CA LEU A 34 8.66 2.46 -19.31
C LEU A 34 9.26 2.30 -17.91
N LEU A 35 8.46 2.56 -16.88
CA LEU A 35 8.86 2.39 -15.48
C LEU A 35 9.29 0.95 -15.17
N GLN A 36 8.57 -0.05 -15.67
CA GLN A 36 8.93 -1.46 -15.53
C GLN A 36 10.32 -1.76 -16.12
N ARG A 37 10.60 -1.22 -17.31
CA ARG A 37 11.89 -1.38 -18.00
C ARG A 37 13.02 -0.66 -17.26
N ASP A 38 12.80 0.61 -16.90
CA ASP A 38 13.84 1.51 -16.40
C ASP A 38 14.32 1.10 -15.00
N TYR A 39 13.39 0.70 -14.14
CA TYR A 39 13.69 0.21 -12.79
C TYR A 39 13.85 -1.31 -12.70
N ARG A 40 13.72 -2.04 -13.83
CA ARG A 40 13.85 -3.51 -13.93
C ARG A 40 12.93 -4.28 -12.98
N PHE A 41 11.71 -3.78 -12.77
CA PHE A 41 10.71 -4.49 -11.97
C PHE A 41 10.20 -5.71 -12.72
N GLN A 42 9.91 -6.79 -11.98
CA GLN A 42 9.30 -7.97 -12.60
C GLN A 42 7.85 -7.67 -12.98
N ARG A 43 7.13 -6.93 -12.14
CA ARG A 43 5.79 -6.41 -12.44
C ARG A 43 5.63 -5.00 -11.92
N VAL A 44 4.79 -4.23 -12.59
CA VAL A 44 4.38 -2.89 -12.16
C VAL A 44 2.86 -2.86 -12.06
N CYS A 45 2.39 -2.35 -10.93
CA CYS A 45 0.99 -2.18 -10.63
C CYS A 45 0.67 -0.70 -10.41
N PHE A 46 -0.41 -0.22 -11.01
CA PHE A 46 -1.04 1.00 -10.56
C PHE A 46 -1.75 0.72 -9.24
N TRP A 47 -1.42 1.51 -8.22
CA TRP A 47 -2.00 1.40 -6.87
C TRP A 47 -3.31 2.18 -6.78
N GLY A 48 -3.30 3.42 -7.27
CA GLY A 48 -4.46 4.30 -7.19
C GLY A 48 -4.07 5.77 -7.24
N CYS A 49 -5.01 6.63 -6.82
CA CYS A 49 -4.80 8.06 -6.71
C CYS A 49 -5.16 8.60 -5.32
N ILE A 50 -4.41 9.58 -4.85
CA ILE A 50 -4.71 10.36 -3.64
C ILE A 50 -5.05 11.78 -4.08
N GLN A 51 -6.26 12.22 -3.77
CA GLN A 51 -6.75 13.53 -4.17
C GLN A 51 -6.18 14.64 -3.28
N GLY A 52 -5.62 15.67 -3.91
CA GLY A 52 -5.15 16.88 -3.25
C GLY A 52 -6.03 18.10 -3.58
N LEU A 53 -5.69 19.24 -2.99
CA LEU A 53 -6.39 20.50 -3.24
C LEU A 53 -5.99 21.13 -4.58
N GLN A 54 -4.69 21.15 -4.88
CA GLN A 54 -4.14 21.74 -6.11
C GLN A 54 -3.85 20.69 -7.18
N GLY A 55 -3.55 19.45 -6.79
CA GLY A 55 -3.23 18.36 -7.70
C GLY A 55 -3.38 16.99 -7.04
N ASP A 56 -3.61 15.97 -7.86
CA ASP A 56 -3.75 14.58 -7.43
C ASP A 56 -2.41 13.85 -7.54
N TYR A 57 -2.14 12.95 -6.59
CA TYR A 57 -1.02 12.02 -6.66
C TYR A 57 -1.46 10.71 -7.28
N TYR A 58 -0.74 10.25 -8.30
CA TYR A 58 -0.90 8.94 -8.91
C TYR A 58 0.21 8.03 -8.43
N ILE A 59 -0.14 6.86 -7.90
CA ILE A 59 0.82 5.96 -7.25
C ILE A 59 0.99 4.68 -8.06
N ALA A 60 2.24 4.32 -8.31
CA ALA A 60 2.65 3.05 -8.90
C ALA A 60 3.48 2.24 -7.90
N GLN A 61 3.36 0.93 -7.99
CA GLN A 61 4.12 -0.03 -7.19
C GLN A 61 4.91 -0.95 -8.12
N GLY A 62 6.23 -0.94 -7.96
CA GLY A 62 7.15 -1.90 -8.54
C GLY A 62 7.29 -3.12 -7.65
N LEU A 63 7.10 -4.30 -8.23
CA LEU A 63 7.15 -5.59 -7.55
C LEU A 63 8.36 -6.42 -8.02
N GLY A 64 9.07 -6.98 -7.05
CA GLY A 64 10.13 -7.94 -7.27
C GLY A 64 9.63 -9.39 -7.38
N PRO A 65 10.56 -10.37 -7.36
CA PRO A 65 10.25 -11.80 -7.42
C PRO A 65 9.57 -12.34 -6.17
N ASP A 66 9.90 -11.78 -5.01
CA ASP A 66 9.19 -12.02 -3.78
C ASP A 66 8.01 -11.05 -3.67
N ARG A 67 6.80 -11.60 -3.55
CA ARG A 67 5.56 -10.83 -3.47
C ARG A 67 5.32 -10.22 -2.10
N ALA A 68 5.96 -10.74 -1.06
CA ALA A 68 5.88 -10.20 0.30
C ALA A 68 7.02 -9.22 0.62
N ALA A 69 8.01 -9.07 -0.26
CA ALA A 69 9.09 -8.11 -0.06
C ALA A 69 8.59 -6.65 -0.11
N PRO A 70 9.32 -5.71 0.52
CA PRO A 70 9.01 -4.29 0.46
C PRO A 70 8.86 -3.81 -1.00
N ARG A 71 7.75 -3.13 -1.29
CA ARG A 71 7.42 -2.67 -2.63
C ARG A 71 8.11 -1.33 -2.89
N SER A 72 8.66 -1.16 -4.08
CA SER A 72 9.14 0.16 -4.51
C SER A 72 7.94 1.00 -4.94
N ARG A 73 7.73 2.15 -4.30
CA ARG A 73 6.60 3.03 -4.59
C ARG A 73 7.08 4.24 -5.37
N LEU A 74 6.31 4.63 -6.38
CA LEU A 74 6.57 5.82 -7.16
C LEU A 74 5.31 6.68 -7.21
N TYR A 75 5.48 7.99 -7.21
CA TYR A 75 4.39 8.93 -7.40
C TYR A 75 4.57 9.73 -8.70
N SER A 76 3.46 10.21 -9.23
CA SER A 76 3.39 11.10 -10.38
C SER A 76 2.26 12.11 -10.18
N LEU A 77 2.44 13.33 -10.68
CA LEU A 77 1.38 14.35 -10.73
C LEU A 77 0.71 14.42 -12.11
N ASN A 78 1.38 13.91 -13.15
CA ASN A 78 0.95 14.03 -14.55
C ASN A 78 0.75 12.69 -15.27
N CYS A 79 0.92 11.55 -14.57
CA CYS A 79 0.87 10.18 -15.12
C CYS A 79 1.96 9.85 -16.17
N VAL A 80 2.99 10.70 -16.32
CA VAL A 80 4.06 10.53 -17.31
C VAL A 80 5.41 10.44 -16.62
N GLU A 81 5.70 11.40 -15.74
CA GLU A 81 6.96 11.48 -14.99
C GLU A 81 6.76 10.89 -13.60
N TRP A 82 7.68 10.01 -13.20
CA TRP A 82 7.58 9.24 -11.97
C TRP A 82 8.79 9.48 -11.08
N SER A 83 8.53 9.80 -9.83
CA SER A 83 9.52 9.99 -8.77
C SER A 83 9.45 8.85 -7.77
N LEU A 84 10.59 8.31 -7.37
CA LEU A 84 10.68 7.24 -6.39
C LEU A 84 10.42 7.78 -4.98
N LEU A 85 9.52 7.14 -4.26
CA LEU A 85 9.26 7.44 -2.85
C LEU A 85 10.24 6.70 -1.94
N PRO A 86 10.71 7.32 -0.85
CA PRO A 86 11.47 6.63 0.17
C PRO A 86 10.63 5.54 0.85
N PRO A 87 11.26 4.49 1.43
CA PRO A 87 10.55 3.50 2.22
C PRO A 87 9.91 4.16 3.45
N ALA A 88 8.74 3.65 3.85
CA ALA A 88 8.03 4.15 5.02
C ALA A 88 8.82 3.82 6.31
N THR A 89 9.10 4.83 7.13
CA THR A 89 9.65 4.63 8.48
C THR A 89 8.55 4.75 9.52
N GLN A 90 8.75 4.12 10.69
CA GLN A 90 7.78 4.18 11.79
C GLN A 90 7.56 5.61 12.29
N GLU A 91 8.59 6.47 12.22
CA GLU A 91 8.53 7.89 12.57
C GLU A 91 7.58 8.66 11.64
N MET A 92 7.70 8.44 10.33
CA MET A 92 6.81 9.07 9.33
C MET A 92 5.35 8.68 9.56
N VAL A 93 5.10 7.42 9.93
CA VAL A 93 3.74 6.93 10.24
C VAL A 93 3.19 7.60 11.49
N ALA A 94 3.96 7.66 12.58
CA ALA A 94 3.53 8.29 13.83
C ALA A 94 3.22 9.79 13.65
N GLN A 95 4.04 10.51 12.89
CA GLN A 95 3.82 11.92 12.56
C GLN A 95 2.59 12.11 11.66
N ALA A 96 2.39 11.24 10.66
CA ALA A 96 1.24 11.33 9.77
C ALA A 96 -0.10 11.06 10.47
N GLU A 97 -0.12 10.25 11.54
CA GLU A 97 -1.32 10.00 12.36
C GLU A 97 -1.76 11.24 13.15
N GLN A 98 -0.81 12.12 13.51
CA GLN A 98 -1.09 13.38 14.21
C GLN A 98 -1.69 14.42 13.24
N LEU A 99 -1.34 14.34 11.96
CA LEU A 99 -1.83 15.26 10.94
C LEU A 99 -3.22 14.90 10.42
N ARG A 100 -4.17 15.80 10.63
CA ARG A 100 -5.52 15.73 10.06
C ARG A 100 -5.70 16.82 9.01
N GLY A 101 -6.14 16.45 7.81
CA GLY A 101 -6.39 17.41 6.74
C GLY A 101 -6.28 16.80 5.35
N ARG A 102 -6.56 17.61 4.33
CA ARG A 102 -6.38 17.22 2.92
C ARG A 102 -4.92 17.36 2.50
N PHE A 103 -4.53 16.70 1.41
CA PHE A 103 -3.25 16.91 0.75
C PHE A 103 -3.28 18.21 -0.04
N HIS A 104 -2.16 18.94 -0.08
CA HIS A 104 -2.08 20.17 -0.85
C HIS A 104 -1.89 19.87 -2.34
N GLY A 105 -1.16 18.81 -2.68
CA GLY A 105 -0.79 18.44 -4.05
C GLY A 105 0.62 18.88 -4.44
N ASP A 106 1.45 19.29 -3.47
CA ASP A 106 2.87 19.60 -3.65
C ASP A 106 3.73 18.76 -2.69
N PRO A 107 4.60 17.87 -3.19
CA PRO A 107 5.50 17.06 -2.37
C PRO A 107 6.38 17.87 -1.39
N SER A 108 6.70 19.12 -1.77
CA SER A 108 7.57 20.02 -1.01
C SER A 108 6.84 20.81 0.07
N PHE A 109 5.50 20.70 0.14
CA PHE A 109 4.72 21.39 1.16
C PHE A 109 5.08 20.87 2.55
N GLU A 110 5.25 21.78 3.49
CA GLU A 110 5.71 21.49 4.84
C GLU A 110 4.56 21.73 5.83
N TYR A 111 4.23 20.70 6.61
CA TYR A 111 3.25 20.80 7.69
C TYR A 111 3.96 21.06 9.01
N GLU A 112 3.46 22.06 9.74
CA GLU A 112 3.81 22.28 11.14
C GLU A 112 3.11 21.22 11.99
N CYS A 113 3.86 20.27 12.55
CA CYS A 113 3.30 19.27 13.45
C CYS A 113 3.12 19.91 14.83
N ALA A 114 1.91 20.38 15.12
CA ALA A 114 1.57 20.85 16.45
C ALA A 114 1.52 19.65 17.40
N GLU A 115 2.45 19.66 18.36
CA GLU A 115 2.50 18.82 19.57
C GLU A 115 3.04 17.39 19.40
N SER A 116 4.37 17.24 19.42
CA SER A 116 4.99 16.03 19.99
C SER A 116 5.03 16.13 21.52
N SER A 117 4.86 14.99 22.19
CA SER A 117 4.92 14.83 23.66
C SER A 117 6.04 15.61 24.35
N ALA A 118 5.83 15.99 25.62
CA ALA A 118 6.74 16.81 26.43
C ALA A 118 8.21 16.33 26.44
N GLU A 119 8.47 15.04 26.25
CA GLU A 119 9.83 14.46 26.20
C GLU A 119 10.56 14.71 24.86
N ASP A 120 9.83 14.90 23.75
CA ASP A 120 10.39 15.28 22.45
C ASP A 120 10.53 16.81 22.34
N ALA A 121 9.66 17.56 23.00
CA ALA A 121 9.75 19.00 23.10
C ALA A 121 11.06 19.44 23.78
N GLU A 122 11.50 18.75 24.84
CA GLU A 122 12.75 19.07 25.54
C GLU A 122 14.01 18.87 24.69
N LYS A 123 14.01 17.93 23.73
CA LYS A 123 15.12 17.74 22.78
C LYS A 123 15.05 18.70 21.58
N LEU A 124 13.85 19.07 21.14
CA LEU A 124 13.65 19.98 20.01
C LEU A 124 13.90 21.45 20.38
N ILE A 125 13.73 21.82 21.66
CA ILE A 125 14.06 23.16 22.17
C ILE A 125 15.57 23.41 22.19
N GLU A 126 16.40 22.37 22.33
CA GLU A 126 17.87 22.49 22.28
C GLU A 126 18.40 22.72 20.85
N ASP A 127 17.64 22.28 19.82
CA ASP A 127 18.06 22.28 18.41
C ASP A 127 17.28 23.27 17.50
N GLY A 128 16.32 24.01 18.05
CA GLY A 128 15.65 25.14 17.38
C GLY A 128 14.86 24.81 16.11
N LYS A 129 14.52 23.54 15.87
CA LYS A 129 13.70 23.11 14.73
C LYS A 129 12.38 22.54 15.21
N GLU A 130 11.29 23.18 14.82
CA GLU A 130 9.95 22.62 14.92
C GLU A 130 9.89 21.32 14.09
N PRO A 131 9.12 20.28 14.52
CA PRO A 131 8.99 19.04 13.77
C PRO A 131 8.16 19.31 12.51
N VAL A 132 8.86 19.68 11.43
CA VAL A 132 8.26 19.89 10.13
C VAL A 132 8.25 18.57 9.37
N ILE A 133 7.07 18.17 8.91
CA ILE A 133 6.90 16.99 8.04
C ILE A 133 6.53 17.44 6.62
N LYS A 134 7.31 16.96 5.65
CA LYS A 134 7.02 17.18 4.24
C LYS A 134 5.81 16.37 3.80
N GLU A 135 5.04 16.91 2.87
CA GLU A 135 3.89 16.24 2.29
C GLU A 135 4.27 14.93 1.60
N GLU A 136 5.45 14.86 0.98
CA GLU A 136 6.00 13.60 0.46
C GLU A 136 6.11 12.52 1.56
N ALA A 137 6.59 12.88 2.74
CA ALA A 137 6.72 11.93 3.84
C ALA A 137 5.35 11.48 4.37
N ARG A 138 4.40 12.41 4.46
CA ARG A 138 3.00 12.13 4.81
C ARG A 138 2.33 11.22 3.77
N LEU A 139 2.63 11.41 2.49
CA LEU A 139 2.11 10.59 1.38
C LEU A 139 2.58 9.15 1.53
N VAL A 140 3.88 8.93 1.78
CA VAL A 140 4.44 7.58 2.02
C VAL A 140 3.76 6.89 3.20
N ALA A 141 3.63 7.58 4.33
CA ALA A 141 2.98 7.05 5.52
C ALA A 141 1.51 6.71 5.28
N THR A 142 0.79 7.56 4.55
CA THR A 142 -0.63 7.35 4.23
C THR A 142 -0.81 6.13 3.32
N ILE A 143 0.04 5.95 2.31
CA ILE A 143 0.01 4.77 1.45
C ILE A 143 0.27 3.50 2.26
N GLU A 144 1.24 3.53 3.19
CA GLU A 144 1.53 2.39 4.07
C GLU A 144 0.35 2.05 4.99
N LEU A 145 -0.28 3.05 5.61
CA LEU A 145 -1.46 2.86 6.47
C LEU A 145 -2.63 2.26 5.69
N ILE A 146 -2.87 2.74 4.46
CA ILE A 146 -3.91 2.21 3.60
C ILE A 146 -3.57 0.76 3.21
N ASP A 147 -2.37 0.49 2.72
CA ASP A 147 -1.93 -0.87 2.36
C ASP A 147 -2.09 -1.84 3.54
N ARG A 148 -1.77 -1.40 4.76
CA ARG A 148 -1.92 -2.19 5.99
C ARG A 148 -3.38 -2.44 6.38
N ALA A 149 -4.27 -1.48 6.13
CA ALA A 149 -5.67 -1.58 6.52
C ALA A 149 -6.55 -2.31 5.48
N VAL A 150 -6.27 -2.14 4.18
CA VAL A 150 -7.16 -2.62 3.11
C VAL A 150 -6.49 -3.52 2.09
N GLY A 151 -5.18 -3.75 2.19
CA GLY A 151 -4.48 -4.68 1.31
C GLY A 151 -4.88 -6.12 1.62
N ILE A 152 -5.83 -6.67 0.88
CA ILE A 152 -6.37 -8.02 1.12
C ILE A 152 -6.11 -8.96 -0.05
N VAL A 153 -5.96 -10.25 0.26
CA VAL A 153 -5.78 -11.34 -0.71
C VAL A 153 -6.65 -12.54 -0.35
N PRO A 154 -7.18 -13.27 -1.33
CA PRO A 154 -7.91 -14.50 -1.05
C PRO A 154 -6.96 -15.61 -0.59
N ARG A 155 -7.46 -16.48 0.29
CA ARG A 155 -6.72 -17.64 0.82
C ARG A 155 -6.20 -18.51 -0.32
N GLY A 156 -4.92 -18.87 -0.25
CA GLY A 156 -4.30 -19.77 -1.23
C GLY A 156 -3.90 -19.12 -2.55
N ALA A 157 -4.16 -17.82 -2.77
CA ALA A 157 -3.63 -17.10 -3.93
C ALA A 157 -2.11 -16.90 -3.88
N PHE A 158 -1.54 -16.91 -2.68
CA PHE A 158 -0.10 -16.83 -2.44
C PHE A 158 0.35 -18.01 -1.59
N VAL A 159 1.59 -18.44 -1.84
CA VAL A 159 2.22 -19.58 -1.17
C VAL A 159 3.58 -19.12 -0.68
N LYS A 160 3.85 -19.35 0.61
CA LYS A 160 5.15 -19.10 1.24
C LYS A 160 6.04 -20.33 1.14
N THR A 161 7.22 -20.17 0.58
CA THR A 161 8.20 -21.25 0.49
C THR A 161 8.88 -21.49 1.84
N PRO A 162 9.51 -22.66 2.07
CA PRO A 162 10.31 -22.90 3.27
C PRO A 162 11.48 -21.91 3.46
N LEU A 163 11.93 -21.26 2.37
CA LEU A 163 12.96 -20.22 2.40
C LEU A 163 12.41 -18.85 2.82
N GLY A 164 11.09 -18.74 2.99
CA GLY A 164 10.40 -17.52 3.41
C GLY A 164 9.90 -16.64 2.28
N SER A 165 10.30 -16.89 1.03
CA SER A 165 9.83 -16.12 -0.13
C SER A 165 8.36 -16.43 -0.44
N VAL A 166 7.61 -15.42 -0.88
CA VAL A 166 6.19 -15.56 -1.22
C VAL A 166 6.00 -15.44 -2.73
N HIS A 167 5.29 -16.40 -3.31
CA HIS A 167 4.97 -16.42 -4.73
C HIS A 167 3.48 -16.60 -4.97
N GLU A 168 3.01 -16.18 -6.15
CA GLU A 168 1.66 -16.47 -6.62
C GLU A 168 1.46 -17.97 -6.81
N ASN A 169 0.33 -18.47 -6.33
CA ASN A 169 -0.07 -19.84 -6.55
C ASN A 169 -0.63 -20.00 -7.97
N ARG A 170 0.11 -20.68 -8.84
CA ARG A 170 -0.34 -20.94 -10.23
C ARG A 170 -1.55 -21.86 -10.32
N ASN A 171 -1.83 -22.62 -9.26
CA ASN A 171 -2.95 -23.56 -9.20
C ASN A 171 -4.20 -22.91 -8.57
N PHE A 172 -4.13 -21.63 -8.22
CA PHE A 172 -5.27 -20.93 -7.67
C PHE A 172 -6.21 -20.48 -8.78
N GLU A 173 -7.40 -21.08 -8.83
CA GLU A 173 -8.42 -20.80 -9.85
C GLU A 173 -9.45 -19.74 -9.40
N GLY A 174 -9.30 -19.23 -8.17
CA GLY A 174 -10.26 -18.33 -7.54
C GLY A 174 -11.06 -18.99 -6.41
N LEU A 175 -11.78 -18.17 -5.66
CA LEU A 175 -12.69 -18.65 -4.63
C LEU A 175 -14.05 -19.01 -5.24
N SER A 176 -14.72 -20.02 -4.69
CA SER A 176 -16.13 -20.26 -5.02
C SER A 176 -17.01 -19.10 -4.56
N LEU A 177 -18.19 -18.94 -5.15
CA LEU A 177 -19.14 -17.89 -4.76
C LEU A 177 -19.55 -17.95 -3.28
N MET A 178 -19.54 -19.14 -2.67
CA MET A 178 -19.86 -19.31 -1.26
C MET A 178 -18.71 -18.89 -0.34
N GLU A 179 -17.47 -19.16 -0.75
CA GLU A 179 -16.26 -18.76 0.00
C GLU A 179 -15.98 -17.28 -0.17
N ALA A 180 -16.19 -16.73 -1.36
CA ALA A 180 -16.00 -15.31 -1.65
C ALA A 180 -16.86 -14.38 -0.77
N LYS A 181 -17.93 -14.90 -0.14
CA LYS A 181 -18.78 -14.18 0.81
C LYS A 181 -18.29 -14.25 2.27
N LYS A 182 -17.31 -15.10 2.58
CA LYS A 182 -16.81 -15.32 3.94
C LYS A 182 -15.55 -14.50 4.17
N LEU A 183 -15.51 -13.74 5.27
CA LEU A 183 -14.32 -12.97 5.66
C LEU A 183 -13.11 -13.89 5.94
N SER A 184 -13.34 -15.09 6.45
CA SER A 184 -12.29 -16.09 6.70
C SER A 184 -11.58 -16.60 5.44
N SER A 185 -12.12 -16.30 4.25
CA SER A 185 -11.48 -16.62 2.97
C SER A 185 -10.54 -15.53 2.48
N TYR A 186 -10.40 -14.43 3.23
CA TYR A 186 -9.53 -13.30 2.90
C TYR A 186 -8.56 -13.00 4.02
N PHE A 187 -7.36 -12.58 3.64
CA PHE A 187 -6.24 -12.33 4.52
C PHE A 187 -5.63 -10.97 4.23
N HIS A 188 -5.11 -10.31 5.26
CA HIS A 188 -4.31 -9.09 5.14
C HIS A 188 -2.97 -9.42 4.48
N PHE A 189 -2.63 -8.72 3.41
CA PHE A 189 -1.41 -8.89 2.65
C PHE A 189 -0.30 -7.95 3.16
N THR A 190 -0.06 -8.05 4.46
CA THR A 190 1.00 -7.35 5.20
C THR A 190 1.63 -8.27 6.22
N GLU A 191 2.65 -7.79 6.93
CA GLU A 191 3.29 -8.59 7.97
C GLU A 191 2.28 -8.95 9.08
N PRO A 192 2.11 -10.25 9.41
CA PRO A 192 1.08 -10.65 10.35
C PRO A 192 1.44 -10.24 11.78
N VAL A 193 0.46 -9.66 12.46
CA VAL A 193 0.53 -9.23 13.87
C VAL A 193 -0.14 -10.27 14.75
N ASN A 194 -1.32 -10.76 14.36
CA ASN A 194 -2.14 -11.65 15.18
C ASN A 194 -1.60 -13.09 15.18
N LEU A 195 -1.07 -13.58 14.05
CA LEU A 195 -0.45 -14.92 14.00
C LEU A 195 0.71 -15.08 14.98
N LYS A 196 1.47 -14.01 15.25
CA LYS A 196 2.58 -14.04 16.23
C LYS A 196 2.06 -14.36 17.63
N ASN A 197 0.88 -13.86 17.96
CA ASN A 197 0.24 -13.98 19.27
C ASN A 197 -0.57 -15.28 19.48
N LYS A 198 -0.78 -16.08 18.41
CA LYS A 198 -1.50 -17.36 18.51
C LYS A 198 -0.73 -18.41 19.31
N THR A 199 -1.46 -19.24 20.03
CA THR A 199 -0.94 -20.38 20.80
C THR A 199 -0.39 -21.49 19.89
N LEU A 200 0.41 -22.41 20.46
CA LEU A 200 0.96 -23.53 19.70
C LEU A 200 -0.13 -24.49 19.19
N LEU A 201 -1.22 -24.65 19.95
CA LEU A 201 -2.35 -25.51 19.56
C LEU A 201 -3.05 -24.93 18.33
N GLU A 202 -3.35 -23.63 18.34
CA GLU A 202 -3.99 -22.95 17.21
C GLU A 202 -3.10 -22.92 15.96
N LYS A 203 -1.77 -22.92 16.14
CA LYS A 203 -0.81 -23.00 15.03
C LYS A 203 -0.71 -24.39 14.42
N ALA A 204 -1.06 -25.44 15.16
CA ALA A 204 -0.99 -26.82 14.67
C ALA A 204 -2.05 -27.10 13.58
N ASP A 205 -3.17 -26.37 13.62
CA ASP A 205 -4.26 -26.51 12.64
C ASP A 205 -4.05 -25.66 11.37
N LEU A 206 -3.01 -24.81 11.34
CA LEU A 206 -2.71 -23.92 10.21
C LEU A 206 -1.70 -24.55 9.27
N ASP A 207 -1.88 -24.35 7.96
CA ASP A 207 -0.86 -24.70 6.98
C ASP A 207 0.18 -23.55 6.89
N PRO A 208 1.46 -23.77 7.24
CA PRO A 208 2.48 -22.72 7.23
C PRO A 208 2.74 -22.10 5.85
N SER A 209 2.38 -22.82 4.78
CA SER A 209 2.58 -22.43 3.40
C SER A 209 1.46 -21.53 2.88
N THR A 210 0.22 -21.70 3.34
CA THR A 210 -0.94 -20.93 2.86
C THR A 210 -1.52 -19.99 3.91
N ASP A 211 -1.45 -20.34 5.18
CA ASP A 211 -2.05 -19.60 6.31
C ASP A 211 -0.98 -18.80 7.08
N PHE A 212 -0.11 -18.13 6.33
CA PHE A 212 0.99 -17.33 6.87
C PHE A 212 0.64 -15.85 7.10
N LEU A 213 -0.61 -15.46 6.85
CA LEU A 213 -1.14 -14.09 6.98
C LEU A 213 -2.28 -14.01 8.02
N ASP A 214 -2.65 -12.80 8.41
CA ASP A 214 -3.79 -12.58 9.32
C ASP A 214 -5.13 -12.61 8.57
N SER A 215 -6.10 -13.38 9.09
CA SER A 215 -7.46 -13.49 8.54
C SER A 215 -8.32 -12.28 8.90
N LEU A 216 -9.15 -11.80 7.97
CA LEU A 216 -10.12 -10.72 8.19
C LEU A 216 -11.23 -11.08 9.19
N GLU A 217 -11.43 -12.37 9.49
CA GLU A 217 -12.46 -12.82 10.42
C GLU A 217 -12.31 -12.23 11.83
N HIS A 218 -11.07 -11.89 12.22
CA HIS A 218 -10.77 -11.36 13.55
C HIS A 218 -10.64 -9.83 13.58
N ASP A 219 -10.94 -9.15 12.47
CA ASP A 219 -10.88 -7.69 12.43
C ASP A 219 -12.02 -7.07 13.25
N ILE A 220 -11.65 -6.11 14.09
CA ILE A 220 -12.61 -5.35 14.89
C ILE A 220 -12.71 -3.93 14.30
N PRO A 221 -13.84 -3.55 13.69
CA PRO A 221 -14.00 -2.22 13.12
C PRO A 221 -13.99 -1.17 14.23
N ARG A 222 -13.14 -0.15 14.09
CA ARG A 222 -13.13 1.04 14.94
C ARG A 222 -14.09 2.05 14.30
N GLY A 223 -15.35 2.02 14.77
CA GLY A 223 -16.39 2.98 14.39
C GLY A 223 -16.16 4.36 14.96
#